data_AF-F5YDN6-F1
#
_entry.id   AF-F5YDN6-F1
#
_cell.length_a   1.000
_cell.length_b   1.000
_cell.length_c   1.000
_cell.angle_alpha   90.00
_cell.angle_beta   90.00
_cell.angle_gamma   90.00
#
_symmetry.space_group_name_H-M   'P 1'
#
loop_
_entity.id
_entity.type
_entity.pdbx_description
1 polymer ?
#
loop_
_entity_poly.entity_id
_entity_poly.type
_entity_poly.pdbx_seq_one_letter_code
_entity_poly.pdbx_strand_id
1 'polypeptide(L)'
;MRIINIPCIFPFALTSGAILLYTSPMFEAKKETNPEANLALMVESVRAILEGETDLVAGLANASAALKFYLNDINWSGFYLLKGKDLVLGPFQGLPACARIAEGKGVCGKAVMDKKPVLVEDVHKFPGHIACDSASASELVIPLFRGGEIFGVLDLDSPRLARFTELEAEYLEQTGKVIDGFLDRVNFS
;
A
#
# COMPACT_ATOMS: atom_id res chain seq x y z
N MET A 1 -6.83 -23.99 -11.46
CA MET A 1 -5.79 -23.22 -12.17
C MET A 1 -6.38 -22.73 -13.49
N ARG A 2 -6.78 -21.45 -13.55
CA ARG A 2 -7.23 -20.79 -14.78
C ARG A 2 -6.36 -19.56 -14.96
N ILE A 3 -5.50 -19.60 -15.97
CA ILE A 3 -4.74 -18.45 -16.45
C ILE A 3 -5.76 -17.57 -17.17
N ILE A 4 -6.10 -16.41 -16.60
CA ILE A 4 -6.88 -15.41 -17.32
C ILE A 4 -5.87 -14.52 -18.04
N ASN A 5 -5.49 -14.94 -19.24
CA ASN A 5 -4.73 -14.09 -20.15
C ASN A 5 -5.74 -13.10 -20.75
N ILE A 6 -5.68 -11.82 -20.36
CA ILE A 6 -6.44 -10.76 -21.02
C ILE A 6 -5.48 -10.10 -22.02
N PRO A 7 -5.47 -10.48 -23.30
CA PRO A 7 -4.66 -9.79 -24.28
C PRO A 7 -5.37 -8.47 -24.61
N CYS A 8 -4.84 -7.34 -24.14
CA CYS A 8 -5.13 -6.06 -24.78
C CYS A 8 -4.37 -6.02 -26.12
N ILE A 9 -5.02 -6.51 -27.17
CA ILE A 9 -4.54 -6.35 -28.55
C ILE A 9 -4.88 -4.92 -28.98
N PHE A 10 -3.88 -4.04 -29.01
CA PHE A 10 -3.96 -2.84 -29.85
C PHE A 10 -3.32 -3.15 -31.21
N PRO A 11 -3.94 -2.71 -32.32
CA PRO A 11 -3.48 -3.05 -33.66
C PRO A 11 -2.16 -2.35 -33.97
N PHE A 12 -1.21 -3.12 -34.47
CA PHE A 12 0.05 -2.64 -35.03
C PHE A 12 -0.25 -1.77 -36.26
N ALA A 13 0.17 -0.51 -36.23
CA ALA A 13 0.43 0.29 -37.41
C ALA A 13 1.81 0.94 -37.26
N LEU A 14 2.78 0.38 -37.97
CA LEU A 14 4.14 0.89 -38.11
C LEU A 14 4.13 2.18 -38.93
N THR A 15 4.42 3.32 -38.31
CA THR A 15 5.09 4.44 -39.00
C THR A 15 6.01 5.18 -38.03
N SER A 16 7.31 5.08 -38.30
CA SER A 16 8.41 6.01 -37.99
C SER A 16 8.20 7.00 -36.84
N GLY A 17 8.79 6.68 -35.69
CA GLY A 17 8.97 7.56 -34.55
C GLY A 17 9.27 6.71 -33.33
N ALA A 18 10.49 6.78 -32.80
CA ALA A 18 10.88 6.05 -31.61
C ALA A 18 10.05 6.55 -30.42
N ILE A 19 8.88 5.95 -30.20
CA ILE A 19 8.18 6.00 -28.93
C ILE A 19 9.01 5.09 -28.03
N LEU A 20 9.74 5.67 -27.08
CA LEU A 20 10.18 4.95 -25.90
C LEU A 20 8.91 4.46 -25.20
N LEU A 21 8.42 3.28 -25.58
CA LEU A 21 7.45 2.56 -24.79
C LEU A 21 8.24 2.13 -23.56
N TYR A 22 8.08 2.89 -22.46
CA TYR A 22 8.46 2.42 -21.12
C TYR A 22 7.61 1.19 -20.82
N THR A 23 8.00 0.04 -21.35
CA THR A 23 7.39 -1.23 -20.97
C THR A 23 8.03 -1.64 -19.66
N SER A 24 7.56 -1.06 -18.56
CA SER A 24 7.69 -1.74 -17.28
C SER A 24 7.13 -3.15 -17.49
N PRO A 25 7.85 -4.22 -17.11
CA PRO A 25 7.37 -5.57 -17.32
C PRO A 25 5.96 -5.69 -16.75
N MET A 26 5.02 -6.08 -17.61
CA MET A 26 3.61 -6.25 -17.26
C MET A 26 3.51 -7.14 -16.02
N PHE A 27 2.82 -6.66 -14.97
CA PHE A 27 2.63 -7.41 -13.74
C PHE A 27 2.02 -8.79 -14.05
N GLU A 28 2.80 -9.85 -13.88
CA GLU A 28 2.31 -11.21 -14.02
C GLU A 28 1.73 -11.65 -12.67
N ALA A 29 0.42 -11.56 -12.54
CA ALA A 29 -0.32 -11.84 -11.31
C ALA A 29 -0.20 -13.31 -10.87
N LYS A 30 0.86 -13.61 -10.11
CA LYS A 30 1.10 -14.90 -9.47
C LYS A 30 0.74 -14.82 -7.99
N LYS A 31 0.18 -15.89 -7.44
CA LYS A 31 -0.07 -16.07 -6.00
C LYS A 31 0.49 -17.41 -5.56
N GLU A 32 1.04 -17.43 -4.36
CA GLU A 32 1.46 -18.66 -3.68
C GLU A 32 0.35 -19.15 -2.74
N THR A 33 0.27 -20.46 -2.56
CA THR A 33 -0.68 -21.06 -1.59
C THR A 33 -0.14 -21.03 -0.17
N ASN A 34 1.19 -21.07 -0.01
CA ASN A 34 1.84 -20.86 1.28
C ASN A 34 1.75 -19.37 1.66
N PRO A 35 1.20 -19.02 2.85
CA PRO A 35 1.01 -17.63 3.25
C PRO A 35 2.29 -16.80 3.28
N GLU A 36 3.36 -17.31 3.86
CA GLU A 36 4.65 -16.63 3.98
C GLU A 36 5.31 -16.42 2.61
N ALA A 37 5.30 -17.44 1.75
CA ALA A 37 5.78 -17.33 0.38
C ALA A 37 4.98 -16.29 -0.42
N ASN A 38 3.67 -16.19 -0.17
CA ASN A 38 2.81 -15.20 -0.82
C ASN A 38 3.11 -13.77 -0.32
N LEU A 39 3.46 -13.60 0.96
CA LEU A 39 3.93 -12.33 1.52
C LEU A 39 5.31 -11.94 0.95
N ALA A 40 6.23 -12.89 0.81
CA ALA A 40 7.52 -12.65 0.16
C ALA A 40 7.31 -12.22 -1.30
N LEU A 41 6.46 -12.91 -2.04
CA LEU A 41 6.11 -12.57 -3.42
C LEU A 41 5.47 -11.18 -3.53
N MET A 42 4.66 -10.78 -2.54
CA MET A 42 4.09 -9.44 -2.46
C MET A 42 5.18 -8.36 -2.37
N VAL A 43 6.18 -8.53 -1.50
CA VAL A 43 7.30 -7.57 -1.38
C VAL A 43 8.06 -7.46 -2.70
N GLU A 44 8.41 -8.58 -3.33
CA GLU A 44 9.11 -8.61 -4.61
C GLU A 44 8.30 -7.93 -5.72
N SER A 45 6.99 -8.18 -5.74
CA SER A 45 6.08 -7.58 -6.71
C SER A 45 5.97 -6.07 -6.56
N VAL A 46 5.82 -5.56 -5.33
CA VAL A 46 5.79 -4.12 -5.07
C VAL A 46 7.11 -3.48 -5.48
N ARG A 47 8.25 -4.14 -5.20
CA ARG A 47 9.57 -3.65 -5.63
C ARG A 47 9.66 -3.53 -7.16
N ALA A 48 9.26 -4.57 -7.88
CA ALA A 48 9.29 -4.58 -9.34
C ALA A 48 8.36 -3.51 -9.96
N ILE A 49 7.20 -3.28 -9.35
CA ILE A 49 6.24 -2.25 -9.78
C ILE A 49 6.83 -0.85 -9.60
N LEU A 50 7.56 -0.60 -8.51
CA LEU A 50 8.12 0.71 -8.17
C LEU A 50 9.51 0.95 -8.78
N GLU A 51 10.09 -0.05 -9.43
CA GLU A 51 11.38 0.08 -10.09
C GLU A 51 11.27 0.98 -11.33
N GLY A 52 12.09 2.03 -11.38
CA GLY A 52 12.07 3.00 -12.48
C GLY A 52 10.87 3.96 -12.50
N GLU A 53 9.87 3.77 -11.65
CA GLU A 53 8.75 4.72 -11.50
C GLU A 53 9.19 5.98 -10.75
N THR A 54 8.69 7.13 -11.20
CA THR A 54 9.01 8.46 -10.67
C THR A 54 7.78 9.29 -10.31
N ASP A 55 6.58 8.89 -10.75
CA ASP A 55 5.33 9.54 -10.40
C ASP A 55 4.74 8.96 -9.10
N LEU A 56 4.51 9.84 -8.12
CA LEU A 56 4.01 9.47 -6.81
C LEU A 56 2.68 8.71 -6.88
N VAL A 57 1.75 9.23 -7.68
CA VAL A 57 0.37 8.75 -7.70
C VAL A 57 0.33 7.39 -8.38
N ALA A 58 1.01 7.24 -9.52
CA ALA A 58 1.12 5.98 -10.24
C ALA A 58 1.77 4.90 -9.37
N GLY A 59 2.89 5.22 -8.72
CA GLY A 59 3.60 4.28 -7.85
C GLY A 59 2.74 3.82 -6.66
N LEU A 60 2.20 4.76 -5.89
CA LEU A 60 1.36 4.42 -4.73
C LEU A 60 0.04 3.75 -5.14
N ALA A 61 -0.58 4.16 -6.26
CA ALA A 61 -1.80 3.51 -6.75
C ALA A 61 -1.54 2.03 -7.08
N ASN A 62 -0.49 1.73 -7.84
CA ASN A 62 -0.15 0.35 -8.17
C ASN A 62 0.32 -0.46 -6.96
N ALA A 63 1.04 0.16 -6.02
CA ALA A 63 1.42 -0.50 -4.77
C ALA A 63 0.19 -0.91 -3.94
N SER A 64 -0.81 -0.02 -3.79
CA SER A 64 -2.06 -0.34 -3.10
C SER A 64 -2.83 -1.47 -3.79
N ALA A 65 -2.84 -1.49 -5.13
CA ALA A 65 -3.47 -2.55 -5.92
C ALA A 65 -2.77 -3.90 -5.73
N ALA A 66 -1.44 -3.92 -5.71
CA ALA A 66 -0.65 -5.11 -5.45
C ALA A 66 -0.89 -5.65 -4.03
N LEU A 67 -0.86 -4.78 -3.00
CA LEU A 67 -1.18 -5.15 -1.62
C LEU A 67 -2.57 -5.78 -1.50
N LYS A 68 -3.58 -5.13 -2.11
CA LYS A 68 -4.96 -5.66 -2.15
C LYS A 68 -5.07 -6.99 -2.88
N PHE A 69 -4.26 -7.19 -3.91
CA PHE A 69 -4.21 -8.46 -4.62
C PHE A 69 -3.63 -9.56 -3.74
N TYR A 70 -2.48 -9.34 -3.10
CA TYR A 70 -1.78 -10.39 -2.35
C TYR A 70 -2.39 -10.72 -0.99
N LEU A 71 -2.88 -9.72 -0.26
CA LEU A 71 -3.44 -9.91 1.07
C LEU A 71 -4.90 -10.36 0.99
N ASN A 72 -5.18 -11.53 1.54
CA ASN A 72 -6.55 -12.03 1.67
C ASN A 72 -7.23 -11.42 2.90
N ASP A 73 -8.56 -11.41 2.91
CA ASP A 73 -9.40 -10.96 4.03
C ASP A 73 -9.12 -9.52 4.52
N ILE A 74 -8.71 -8.62 3.63
CA ILE A 74 -8.64 -7.18 3.94
C ILE A 74 -9.77 -6.44 3.21
N ASN A 75 -10.35 -5.42 3.83
CA ASN A 75 -11.34 -4.54 3.20
C ASN A 75 -10.71 -3.24 2.69
N TRP A 76 -9.60 -2.79 3.29
CA TRP A 76 -8.92 -1.55 2.91
C TRP A 76 -7.39 -1.72 2.83
N SER A 77 -6.75 -1.05 1.87
CA SER A 77 -5.29 -0.94 1.77
C SER A 77 -4.93 0.34 1.03
N GLY A 78 -4.09 1.18 1.62
CA GLY A 78 -3.76 2.45 0.99
C GLY A 78 -2.90 3.35 1.83
N PHE A 79 -2.84 4.61 1.43
CA PHE A 79 -1.87 5.56 1.97
C PHE A 79 -2.55 6.79 2.55
N TYR A 80 -2.01 7.29 3.65
CA TYR A 80 -2.24 8.66 4.11
C TYR A 80 -0.90 9.40 4.14
N LEU A 81 -0.87 10.58 3.50
CA LEU A 81 0.34 11.38 3.35
C LEU A 81 0.30 12.56 4.32
N LEU A 82 1.39 12.79 5.03
CA LEU A 82 1.49 13.89 5.98
C LEU A 82 1.56 15.23 5.22
N LYS A 83 0.62 16.13 5.50
CA LYS A 83 0.58 17.50 4.94
C LYS A 83 0.45 18.50 6.09
N GLY A 84 1.57 19.10 6.45
CA GLY A 84 1.67 19.88 7.69
C GLY A 84 1.61 18.94 8.88
N LYS A 85 0.57 19.06 9.70
CA LYS A 85 0.35 18.21 10.88
C LYS A 85 -0.69 17.11 10.66
N ASP A 86 -1.46 17.19 9.59
CA ASP A 86 -2.57 16.28 9.33
C ASP A 86 -2.17 15.22 8.29
N LEU A 87 -2.72 14.02 8.45
CA LEU A 87 -2.67 12.97 7.45
C LEU A 87 -3.79 13.20 6.43
N VAL A 88 -3.43 13.19 5.15
CA VAL A 88 -4.35 13.42 4.02
C VAL A 88 -4.39 12.19 3.13
N LEU A 89 -5.60 11.74 2.80
CA LEU A 89 -5.83 10.53 2.01
C LEU A 89 -5.06 10.57 0.67
N GLY A 90 -4.26 9.53 0.43
CA GLY A 90 -3.54 9.26 -0.82
C GLY A 90 -4.21 8.13 -1.62
N PRO A 91 -3.50 7.48 -2.56
CA PRO A 91 -4.03 6.33 -3.30
C PRO A 91 -4.39 5.15 -2.38
N PHE A 92 -5.46 4.44 -2.69
CA PHE A 92 -5.95 3.31 -1.88
C PHE A 92 -6.85 2.36 -2.69
N GLN A 93 -7.11 1.19 -2.12
CA GLN A 93 -8.10 0.21 -2.56
C GLN A 93 -9.08 -0.07 -1.42
N GLY A 94 -10.37 0.16 -1.66
CA GLY A 94 -11.42 -0.07 -0.68
C GLY A 94 -12.62 0.84 -0.88
N LEU A 95 -13.49 0.89 0.13
CA LEU A 95 -14.58 1.87 0.19
C LEU A 95 -14.04 3.29 0.42
N PRO A 96 -14.84 4.33 0.10
CA PRO A 96 -14.48 5.71 0.43
C PRO A 96 -14.09 5.88 1.91
N ALA A 97 -12.99 6.58 2.16
CA ALA A 97 -12.43 6.78 3.49
C ALA A 97 -12.43 8.26 3.91
N CYS A 98 -12.09 8.53 5.16
CA CYS A 98 -11.97 9.89 5.67
C CYS A 98 -10.87 10.66 4.92
N ALA A 99 -11.17 11.82 4.37
CA ALA A 99 -10.18 12.56 3.57
C ALA A 99 -9.00 13.11 4.40
N ARG A 100 -9.20 13.31 5.71
CA ARG A 100 -8.19 13.86 6.65
C ARG A 100 -8.27 13.17 8.01
N ILE A 101 -7.11 12.91 8.59
CA ILE A 101 -6.94 12.45 9.98
C ILE A 101 -6.07 13.49 10.69
N ALA A 102 -6.60 14.06 11.78
CA ALA A 102 -5.89 15.06 12.56
C ALA A 102 -4.68 14.45 13.28
N GLU A 103 -3.65 15.27 13.50
CA GLU A 103 -2.42 14.89 14.21
C GLU A 103 -2.68 14.04 15.48
N GLY A 104 -1.97 12.90 15.58
CA GLY A 104 -2.01 12.03 16.76
C GLY A 104 -3.37 11.37 17.03
N LYS A 105 -4.29 11.33 16.06
CA LYS A 105 -5.59 10.66 16.20
C LYS A 105 -5.63 9.30 15.49
N GLY A 106 -6.37 8.37 16.07
CA GLY A 106 -6.52 7.01 15.55
C GLY A 106 -5.20 6.22 15.55
N VAL A 107 -5.26 5.04 14.94
CA VAL A 107 -4.12 4.14 14.81
C VAL A 107 -3.08 4.75 13.86
N CYS A 108 -3.52 5.31 12.73
CA CYS A 108 -2.70 6.08 11.81
C CYS A 108 -1.88 7.20 12.49
N GLY A 109 -2.52 8.04 13.31
CA GLY A 109 -1.83 9.10 14.04
C GLY A 109 -0.84 8.57 15.07
N LYS A 110 -1.16 7.44 15.73
CA LYS A 110 -0.22 6.78 16.66
C LYS A 110 1.04 6.30 15.93
N ALA A 111 0.92 5.70 14.76
CA ALA A 111 2.06 5.23 13.96
C ALA A 111 2.99 6.38 13.55
N VAL A 112 2.42 7.53 13.16
CA VAL A 112 3.19 8.75 12.85
C VAL A 112 3.96 9.25 14.08
N MET A 113 3.31 9.33 15.23
CA MET A 113 3.91 9.85 16.47
C MET A 113 5.02 8.94 17.00
N ASP A 114 4.77 7.63 17.01
CA ASP A 114 5.72 6.64 17.54
C ASP A 114 6.84 6.31 16.54
N LYS A 115 6.67 6.70 15.26
CA LYS A 115 7.53 6.32 14.13
C LYS A 115 7.76 4.81 14.07
N LYS A 116 6.72 4.04 14.38
CA LYS A 116 6.73 2.58 14.47
C LYS A 116 5.44 1.98 13.93
N PRO A 117 5.48 0.72 13.45
CA PRO A 117 4.28 -0.04 13.14
C PRO A 117 3.32 -0.10 14.33
N VAL A 118 2.03 -0.09 14.04
CA VAL A 118 0.98 -0.28 15.04
C VAL A 118 0.06 -1.40 14.57
N LEU A 119 0.10 -2.51 15.31
CA LEU A 119 -0.75 -3.68 15.10
C LEU A 119 -1.92 -3.64 16.08
N VAL A 120 -3.15 -3.65 15.57
CA VAL A 120 -4.37 -3.59 16.38
C VAL A 120 -5.26 -4.79 16.09
N GLU A 121 -5.36 -5.71 17.05
CA GLU A 121 -6.19 -6.92 16.92
C GLU A 121 -7.70 -6.64 16.92
N ASP A 122 -8.13 -5.57 17.62
CA ASP A 122 -9.52 -5.15 17.75
C ASP A 122 -9.61 -3.62 17.78
N VAL A 123 -9.97 -3.01 16.66
CA VAL A 123 -10.04 -1.54 16.53
C VAL A 123 -11.08 -0.92 17.45
N HIS A 124 -12.14 -1.65 17.81
CA HIS A 124 -13.18 -1.15 18.72
C HIS A 124 -12.69 -1.01 20.16
N LYS A 125 -11.59 -1.70 20.52
CA LYS A 125 -10.92 -1.56 21.82
C LYS A 125 -9.81 -0.52 21.81
N PHE A 126 -9.44 0.01 20.65
CA PHE A 126 -8.37 1.00 20.53
C PHE A 126 -8.84 2.39 20.99
N PRO A 127 -8.20 3.02 22.00
CA PRO A 127 -8.59 4.33 22.47
C PRO A 127 -8.47 5.40 21.39
N GLY A 128 -9.56 6.12 21.10
CA GLY A 128 -9.55 7.18 20.08
C GLY A 128 -9.57 6.66 18.64
N HIS A 129 -10.05 5.43 18.43
CA HIS A 129 -10.30 4.88 17.11
C HIS A 129 -11.18 5.80 16.24
N ILE A 130 -10.75 5.99 14.98
CA ILE A 130 -11.50 6.71 13.96
C ILE A 130 -11.93 5.67 12.92
N ALA A 131 -13.19 5.23 13.00
CA ALA A 131 -13.74 4.30 12.02
C ALA A 131 -14.16 5.08 10.76
N CYS A 132 -13.52 4.80 9.62
CA CYS A 132 -13.99 5.27 8.31
C CYS A 132 -14.83 4.20 7.58
N ASP A 133 -14.48 2.92 7.73
CA ASP A 133 -15.31 1.77 7.35
C ASP A 133 -15.79 1.04 8.61
N SER A 134 -17.10 0.98 8.81
CA SER A 134 -17.70 0.28 9.96
C SER A 134 -17.48 -1.23 9.94
N ALA A 135 -17.09 -1.80 8.79
CA ALA A 135 -16.80 -3.21 8.69
C ALA A 135 -15.43 -3.58 9.27
N SER A 136 -14.48 -2.62 9.39
CA SER A 136 -13.12 -2.88 9.88
C SER A 136 -13.14 -3.30 11.36
N ALA A 137 -12.46 -4.41 11.66
CA ALA A 137 -12.36 -5.02 12.98
C ALA A 137 -10.91 -5.13 13.47
N SER A 138 -9.92 -5.18 12.57
CA SER A 138 -8.49 -5.11 12.91
C SER A 138 -7.75 -4.24 11.89
N GLU A 139 -6.64 -3.64 12.31
CA GLU A 139 -5.89 -2.63 11.54
C GLU A 139 -4.38 -2.83 11.75
N LEU A 140 -3.60 -2.63 10.69
CA LEU A 140 -2.14 -2.60 10.74
C LEU A 140 -1.63 -1.38 9.97
N VAL A 141 -0.96 -0.49 10.69
CA VAL A 141 -0.39 0.73 10.11
C VAL A 141 1.13 0.67 10.13
N ILE A 142 1.74 0.91 8.97
CA ILE A 142 3.20 1.01 8.80
C ILE A 142 3.58 2.47 8.50
N PRO A 143 4.46 3.11 9.28
CA PRO A 143 4.97 4.44 8.97
C PRO A 143 5.86 4.40 7.73
N LEU A 144 5.74 5.42 6.89
CA LEU A 144 6.54 5.59 5.68
C LEU A 144 7.45 6.82 5.82
N PHE A 145 8.66 6.72 5.30
CA PHE A 145 9.71 7.70 5.44
C PHE A 145 10.25 8.18 4.09
N ARG A 146 10.75 9.41 4.07
CA ARG A 146 11.47 9.99 2.95
C ARG A 146 12.61 10.83 3.49
N GLY A 147 13.84 10.58 3.05
CA GLY A 147 15.02 11.25 3.56
C GLY A 147 15.18 11.16 5.09
N GLY A 148 14.68 10.07 5.70
CA GLY A 148 14.69 9.86 7.16
C GLY A 148 13.58 10.57 7.93
N GLU A 149 12.78 11.42 7.29
CA GLU A 149 11.62 12.07 7.91
C GLU A 149 10.33 11.32 7.62
N ILE A 150 9.38 11.41 8.55
CA ILE A 150 8.06 10.77 8.38
C ILE A 150 7.33 11.44 7.21
N PHE A 151 6.93 10.64 6.22
CA PHE A 151 6.25 11.09 5.02
C PHE A 151 4.75 10.80 5.08
N GLY A 152 4.36 9.72 5.74
CA GLY A 152 2.98 9.28 5.82
C GLY A 152 2.87 7.90 6.45
N VAL A 153 1.80 7.18 6.11
CA VAL A 153 1.57 5.81 6.55
C VAL A 153 0.99 4.97 5.41
N LEU A 154 1.34 3.69 5.41
CA LEU A 154 0.58 2.62 4.76
C LEU A 154 -0.40 2.07 5.80
N ASP A 155 -1.68 2.08 5.46
CA ASP A 155 -2.77 1.66 6.32
C ASP A 155 -3.55 0.50 5.67
N LEU A 156 -3.95 -0.46 6.51
CA LEU A 156 -4.51 -1.76 6.12
C LEU A 156 -5.58 -2.16 7.13
N ASP A 157 -6.80 -2.34 6.65
CA ASP A 157 -7.92 -2.79 7.46
C ASP A 157 -8.40 -4.19 7.06
N SER A 158 -8.95 -4.90 8.05
CA SER A 158 -9.67 -6.15 7.83
C SER A 158 -11.00 -6.18 8.57
N PRO A 159 -12.06 -6.81 8.00
CA PRO A 159 -13.28 -7.07 8.73
C PRO A 159 -13.16 -8.23 9.72
N ARG A 160 -12.00 -8.90 9.77
CA ARG A 160 -11.72 -9.97 10.73
C ARG A 160 -10.93 -9.40 11.90
N LEU A 161 -11.28 -9.82 13.11
CA LEU A 161 -10.48 -9.59 14.31
C LEU A 161 -9.12 -10.29 14.17
N ALA A 162 -8.07 -9.67 14.69
CA ALA A 162 -6.70 -10.17 14.70
C ALA A 162 -6.28 -10.75 13.34
N ARG A 163 -6.63 -10.06 12.24
CA ARG A 163 -6.30 -10.54 10.89
C ARG A 163 -4.80 -10.53 10.66
N PHE A 164 -4.14 -9.45 11.06
CA PHE A 164 -2.71 -9.26 10.87
C PHE A 164 -1.99 -9.91 12.04
N THR A 165 -0.97 -10.71 11.74
CA THR A 165 -0.06 -11.28 12.73
C THR A 165 1.28 -10.55 12.68
N GLU A 166 2.19 -10.87 13.60
CA GLU A 166 3.57 -10.39 13.56
C GLU A 166 4.28 -10.76 12.25
N LEU A 167 3.92 -11.89 11.63
CA LEU A 167 4.47 -12.26 10.32
C LEU A 167 4.02 -11.29 9.23
N GLU A 168 2.74 -10.92 9.18
CA GLU A 168 2.28 -9.88 8.26
C GLU A 168 2.96 -8.54 8.54
N ALA A 169 3.10 -8.16 9.82
CA ALA A 169 3.77 -6.92 10.20
C ALA A 169 5.21 -6.88 9.67
N GLU A 170 5.98 -7.95 9.84
CA GLU A 170 7.36 -8.02 9.35
C GLU A 170 7.46 -7.82 7.83
N TYR A 171 6.63 -8.51 7.04
CA TYR A 171 6.65 -8.38 5.58
C TYR A 171 6.09 -7.03 5.09
N LEU A 172 5.14 -6.44 5.82
CA LEU A 172 4.60 -5.12 5.51
C LEU A 172 5.57 -4.00 5.88
N GLU A 173 6.38 -4.17 6.93
CA GLU A 173 7.52 -3.29 7.20
C GLU A 173 8.58 -3.37 6.10
N GLN A 174 8.89 -4.58 5.60
CA GLN A 174 9.77 -4.75 4.44
C GLN A 174 9.20 -4.05 3.20
N THR A 175 7.88 -4.16 2.98
CA THR A 175 7.19 -3.45 1.90
C THR A 175 7.27 -1.93 2.10
N GLY A 176 7.09 -1.44 3.33
CA GLY A 176 7.29 -0.03 3.68
C GLY A 176 8.67 0.47 3.29
N LYS A 177 9.73 -0.27 3.60
CA LYS A 177 11.11 0.07 3.19
C LYS A 177 11.31 0.13 1.67
N VAL A 178 10.63 -0.74 0.92
CA VAL A 178 10.65 -0.68 -0.56
C VAL A 178 9.97 0.61 -1.04
N ILE A 179 8.85 0.99 -0.42
CA ILE A 179 8.11 2.22 -0.74
C ILE A 179 8.94 3.45 -0.33
N ASP A 180 9.60 3.46 0.82
CA ASP A 180 10.49 4.55 1.27
C ASP A 180 11.57 4.82 0.22
N GLY A 181 12.23 3.77 -0.26
CA GLY A 181 13.24 3.89 -1.31
C GLY A 181 12.67 4.46 -2.61
N PHE A 182 11.40 4.17 -2.94
CA PHE A 182 10.69 4.82 -4.05
C PHE A 182 10.41 6.30 -3.78
N LEU A 183 9.91 6.64 -2.59
CA LEU A 183 9.62 8.02 -2.18
C LEU A 183 10.86 8.92 -2.23
N ASP A 184 12.04 8.38 -1.97
CA ASP A 184 13.32 9.09 -2.10
C ASP A 184 13.64 9.51 -3.54
N ARG A 185 13.08 8.83 -4.55
CA ARG A 185 13.32 9.09 -5.98
C ARG A 185 12.22 9.92 -6.66
N VAL A 186 11.04 9.99 -6.06
CA VAL A 186 9.89 10.70 -6.64
C VAL A 186 10.14 12.20 -6.67
N ASN A 187 9.77 12.82 -7.79
CA ASN A 187 9.78 14.28 -7.94
C ASN A 187 8.46 14.86 -7.44
N PHE A 188 8.54 15.82 -6.52
CA PHE A 188 7.40 16.56 -5.97
C PHE A 188 7.45 17.99 -6.51
N SER A 189 7.31 18.13 -7.81
CA SER A 189 7.23 19.44 -8.51
C SER A 189 5.79 19.85 -8.72
#